data_AF-A0A6P0XY85-F1
#
_entry.id   AF-A0A6P0XY85-F1
#
_cell.length_a   1.000
_cell.length_b   1.000
_cell.length_c   1.000
_cell.angle_alpha   90.00
_cell.angle_beta   90.00
_cell.angle_gamma   90.00
#
_symmetry.space_group_name_H-M   'P 1'
#
loop_
_entity.id
_entity.type
_entity.pdbx_description
1 polymer ?
#
loop_
_entity_poly.entity_id
_entity_poly.type
_entity_poly.pdbx_seq_one_letter_code
_entity_poly.pdbx_strand_id
1 'polypeptide(L)'
;TANSSAAVLQEFPNQEQPLYLKLVEEAQSWGSIEQLGLEVGVMPDILARIRKIAPERLILIQGDIAQENDIANPEELTQLLAAGLNINGEGLLLPIPPKLFGTAHPNQEIETLRDRINEQRLQVVEGSPTCELWLPDVCFLKHEPHRDLILQLYDIGCIIFGDHVQASGATFPYYIDLRKIISIPQIFHKIVTAYAEILKDLEFDRIAGIPYGSLPTATGLALRLERPMIFPRKEVKAHGTGRLIEGHFQPGEKIVVVDDIMISGNSVMKGADKLKSVGLNVEDIVVFIDHERGVKDKLQANGYRSYSVLTLTEIAQTLYESSKINSEQFELLKK
;
A
#
# COMPACT_ATOMS: atom_id res chain seq x y z
N THR A 1 18.21 11.60 -18.36
CA THR A 1 18.26 11.01 -19.74
C THR A 1 19.70 10.59 -20.02
N ALA A 2 19.94 9.62 -20.91
CA ALA A 2 21.29 9.08 -21.16
C ALA A 2 22.22 9.97 -22.01
N ASN A 3 21.77 11.16 -22.44
CA ASN A 3 22.60 12.06 -23.25
C ASN A 3 23.61 12.79 -22.35
N SER A 4 24.90 12.69 -22.66
CA SER A 4 26.00 13.35 -21.93
C SER A 4 25.85 14.88 -21.83
N SER A 5 25.23 15.52 -22.83
CA SER A 5 24.95 16.96 -22.81
C SER A 5 23.87 17.35 -21.79
N ALA A 6 23.06 16.39 -21.34
CA ALA A 6 22.00 16.63 -20.37
C ALA A 6 22.54 16.80 -18.95
N ALA A 7 23.74 16.28 -18.65
CA ALA A 7 24.37 16.38 -17.34
C ALA A 7 24.53 17.83 -16.87
N VAL A 8 24.83 18.76 -17.78
CA VAL A 8 25.00 20.20 -17.47
C VAL A 8 23.77 20.81 -16.81
N LEU A 9 22.57 20.39 -17.22
CA LEU A 9 21.31 20.86 -16.64
C LEU A 9 20.83 19.95 -15.51
N GLN A 10 20.97 18.63 -15.67
CA GLN A 10 20.46 17.66 -14.71
C GLN A 10 21.23 17.71 -13.40
N GLU A 11 22.55 17.95 -13.43
CA GLU A 11 23.41 18.06 -12.25
C GLU A 11 23.49 19.48 -11.68
N PHE A 12 22.82 20.46 -12.30
CA PHE A 12 22.75 21.81 -11.75
C PHE A 12 21.91 21.84 -10.47
N PRO A 13 22.25 22.65 -9.44
CA PRO A 13 23.45 23.47 -9.33
C PRO A 13 24.72 22.70 -8.92
N ASN A 14 24.57 21.51 -8.33
CA ASN A 14 25.68 20.66 -7.93
C ASN A 14 25.25 19.18 -7.81
N GLN A 15 26.23 18.29 -7.70
CA GLN A 15 25.99 16.84 -7.63
C GLN A 15 25.28 16.37 -6.35
N GLU A 16 25.31 17.15 -5.26
CA GLU A 16 24.61 16.82 -4.02
C GLU A 16 23.10 17.07 -4.14
N GLN A 17 22.72 18.17 -4.77
CA GLN A 17 21.33 18.60 -4.98
C GLN A 17 21.02 18.82 -6.47
N PRO A 18 21.12 17.78 -7.31
CA PRO A 18 20.93 17.92 -8.74
C PRO A 18 19.46 18.15 -9.08
N LEU A 19 19.21 18.96 -10.12
CA LEU A 19 17.88 19.31 -10.61
C LEU A 19 17.02 18.08 -10.89
N TYR A 20 17.60 16.99 -11.40
CA TYR A 20 16.82 15.78 -11.70
C TYR A 20 16.21 15.15 -10.44
N LEU A 21 16.88 15.19 -9.29
CA LEU A 21 16.29 14.69 -8.03
C LEU A 21 15.21 15.63 -7.52
N LYS A 22 15.40 16.94 -7.65
CA LYS A 22 14.36 17.90 -7.30
C LYS A 22 13.11 17.69 -8.16
N LEU A 23 13.29 17.42 -9.45
CA LEU A 23 12.19 17.09 -10.36
C LEU A 23 11.49 15.79 -9.96
N VAL A 24 12.24 14.77 -9.52
CA VAL A 24 11.66 13.51 -9.00
C VAL A 24 10.82 13.76 -7.75
N GLU A 25 11.29 14.58 -6.80
CA GLU A 25 10.50 14.96 -5.62
C GLU A 25 9.19 15.67 -6.02
N GLU A 26 9.27 16.67 -6.89
CA GLU A 26 8.08 17.41 -7.34
C GLU A 26 7.11 16.50 -8.12
N ALA A 27 7.65 15.60 -8.95
CA ALA A 27 6.90 14.65 -9.76
C ALA A 27 6.03 13.71 -8.92
N GLN A 28 6.36 13.48 -7.64
CA GLN A 28 5.51 12.69 -6.75
C GLN A 28 4.10 13.27 -6.58
N SER A 29 3.92 14.56 -6.85
CA SER A 29 2.64 15.28 -6.77
C SER A 29 1.92 15.42 -8.12
N TRP A 30 2.56 15.11 -9.24
CA TRP A 30 2.02 15.44 -10.58
C TRP A 30 0.99 14.45 -11.11
N GLY A 31 0.91 13.25 -10.54
CA GLY A 31 -0.05 12.22 -10.95
C GLY A 31 0.04 10.95 -10.12
N SER A 32 -0.95 10.05 -10.28
CA SER A 32 -0.94 8.74 -9.63
C SER A 32 0.20 7.86 -10.16
N ILE A 33 0.43 6.71 -9.52
CA ILE A 33 1.49 5.76 -9.91
C ILE A 33 1.26 5.23 -11.33
N GLU A 34 0.00 5.05 -11.74
CA GLU A 34 -0.36 4.58 -13.08
C GLU A 34 -0.24 5.67 -14.16
N GLN A 35 -0.31 6.95 -13.77
CA GLN A 35 -0.35 8.07 -14.70
C GLN A 35 1.02 8.66 -15.01
N LEU A 36 2.01 8.43 -14.15
CA LEU A 36 3.32 9.07 -14.25
C LEU A 36 4.45 8.09 -13.91
N GLY A 37 5.25 7.80 -14.93
CA GLY A 37 6.56 7.14 -14.82
C GLY A 37 7.71 8.12 -15.04
N LEU A 38 8.92 7.65 -14.75
CA LEU A 38 10.16 8.40 -14.93
C LEU A 38 10.99 7.75 -16.04
N GLU A 39 11.50 8.56 -16.96
CA GLU A 39 12.49 8.11 -17.93
C GLU A 39 13.89 8.40 -17.41
N VAL A 40 14.71 7.37 -17.25
CA VAL A 40 16.04 7.47 -16.65
C VAL A 40 17.07 6.83 -17.58
N GLY A 41 18.25 7.45 -17.64
CA GLY A 41 19.40 6.89 -18.36
C GLY A 41 19.85 5.56 -17.75
N VAL A 42 20.55 4.73 -18.51
CA VAL A 42 21.11 3.46 -18.03
C VAL A 42 22.32 3.76 -17.14
N MET A 43 22.11 4.20 -15.89
CA MET A 43 23.18 4.50 -14.92
C MET A 43 22.75 4.04 -13.52
N PRO A 44 23.32 2.95 -12.96
CA PRO A 44 22.91 2.39 -11.67
C PRO A 44 22.90 3.41 -10.53
N ASP A 45 23.92 4.25 -10.41
CA ASP A 45 24.00 5.23 -9.31
C ASP A 45 22.85 6.25 -9.35
N ILE A 46 22.47 6.70 -10.54
CA ILE A 46 21.35 7.62 -10.73
C ILE A 46 20.03 6.92 -10.40
N LEU A 47 19.86 5.69 -10.88
CA LEU A 47 18.68 4.87 -10.59
C LEU A 47 18.51 4.67 -9.08
N ALA A 48 19.57 4.32 -8.36
CA ALA A 48 19.52 4.13 -6.91
C ALA A 48 19.11 5.42 -6.17
N ARG A 49 19.64 6.58 -6.60
CA ARG A 49 19.27 7.89 -6.03
C ARG A 49 17.79 8.24 -6.30
N ILE A 50 17.30 7.99 -7.50
CA ILE A 50 15.90 8.22 -7.87
C ILE A 50 14.98 7.26 -7.10
N ARG A 51 15.33 5.97 -7.04
CA ARG A 51 14.56 4.93 -6.35
C ARG A 51 14.46 5.20 -4.86
N LYS A 52 15.46 5.83 -4.24
CA LYS A 52 15.42 6.28 -2.84
C LYS A 52 14.36 7.36 -2.59
N ILE A 53 14.16 8.28 -3.53
CA ILE A 53 13.19 9.37 -3.40
C ILE A 53 11.79 8.91 -3.77
N ALA A 54 11.67 8.16 -4.87
CA ALA A 54 10.41 7.73 -5.47
C ALA A 54 10.35 6.19 -5.61
N PRO A 55 10.30 5.46 -4.48
CA PRO A 55 10.33 3.99 -4.48
C PRO A 55 9.17 3.37 -5.25
N GLU A 56 8.04 4.05 -5.30
CA GLU A 56 6.79 3.59 -5.92
C GLU A 56 6.74 3.78 -7.44
N ARG A 57 7.61 4.61 -8.03
CA ARG A 57 7.45 5.03 -9.42
C ARG A 57 7.90 3.98 -10.42
N LEU A 58 7.14 3.83 -11.49
CA LEU A 58 7.59 3.08 -12.66
C LEU A 58 8.73 3.85 -13.32
N ILE A 59 9.88 3.19 -13.48
CA ILE A 59 11.03 3.77 -14.17
C ILE A 59 11.20 3.05 -15.50
N LEU A 60 11.13 3.81 -16.60
CA LEU A 60 11.58 3.36 -17.91
C LEU A 60 13.06 3.67 -18.05
N ILE A 61 13.85 2.64 -18.30
CA ILE A 61 15.26 2.84 -18.63
C ILE A 61 15.38 3.12 -20.13
N GLN A 62 16.04 4.21 -20.47
CA GLN A 62 16.29 4.61 -21.85
C GLN A 62 17.76 5.02 -22.03
N GLY A 63 18.49 4.32 -22.88
CA GLY A 63 19.88 4.63 -23.21
C GLY A 63 20.33 3.99 -24.51
N ASP A 64 21.52 4.38 -24.97
CA ASP A 64 22.14 3.77 -26.13
C ASP A 64 22.72 2.40 -25.74
N ILE A 65 21.90 1.36 -25.91
CA ILE A 65 22.19 -0.05 -25.60
C ILE A 65 23.42 -0.55 -26.39
N ALA A 66 23.97 0.25 -27.30
CA ALA A 66 25.16 -0.09 -28.09
C ALA A 66 26.50 0.23 -27.41
N GLN A 67 26.58 1.14 -26.42
CA GLN A 67 27.89 1.62 -25.92
C GLN A 67 28.04 1.75 -24.40
N GLU A 68 26.96 1.92 -23.63
CA GLU A 68 27.06 2.07 -22.18
C GLU A 68 25.94 1.28 -21.48
N ASN A 69 26.33 0.24 -20.74
CA ASN A 69 25.47 -0.66 -19.96
C ASN A 69 24.58 -1.58 -20.82
N ASP A 70 25.21 -2.65 -21.27
CA ASP A 70 24.61 -3.73 -22.04
C ASP A 70 23.76 -4.62 -21.13
N ILE A 71 22.44 -4.47 -21.21
CA ILE A 71 21.44 -5.29 -20.50
C ILE A 71 21.63 -6.81 -20.77
N ALA A 72 22.36 -7.21 -21.83
CA ALA A 72 22.69 -8.61 -22.04
C ALA A 72 23.85 -9.12 -21.17
N ASN A 73 24.76 -8.23 -20.73
CA ASN A 73 25.83 -8.56 -19.80
C ASN A 73 25.21 -8.90 -18.42
N PRO A 74 25.43 -10.11 -17.88
CA PRO A 74 24.88 -10.52 -16.59
C PRO A 74 25.25 -9.62 -15.41
N GLU A 75 26.49 -9.13 -15.37
CA GLU A 75 26.96 -8.35 -14.22
C GLU A 75 26.32 -6.94 -14.22
N GLU A 76 26.31 -6.29 -15.38
CA GLU A 76 25.69 -4.97 -15.55
C GLU A 76 24.17 -5.03 -15.35
N LEU A 77 23.51 -6.09 -15.86
CA LEU A 77 22.09 -6.34 -15.62
C LEU A 77 21.80 -6.47 -14.12
N THR A 78 22.64 -7.20 -13.39
CA THR A 78 22.47 -7.39 -11.95
C THR A 78 22.58 -6.07 -11.19
N GLN A 79 23.59 -5.26 -11.47
CA GLN A 79 23.77 -3.95 -10.85
C GLN A 79 22.59 -3.00 -11.15
N LEU A 80 22.12 -3.03 -12.40
CA LEU A 80 21.02 -2.20 -12.85
C LEU A 80 19.68 -2.62 -12.22
N LEU A 81 19.42 -3.92 -12.11
CA LEU A 81 18.25 -4.44 -11.42
C LEU A 81 18.30 -4.12 -9.93
N ALA A 82 19.46 -4.29 -9.28
CA ALA A 82 19.65 -3.97 -7.86
C ALA A 82 19.43 -2.48 -7.55
N ALA A 83 19.84 -1.59 -8.45
CA ALA A 83 19.63 -0.15 -8.29
C ALA A 83 18.23 0.32 -8.69
N GLY A 84 17.62 -0.35 -9.67
CA GLY A 84 16.41 0.10 -10.34
C GLY A 84 15.12 -0.52 -9.84
N LEU A 85 15.12 -1.75 -9.31
CA LEU A 85 13.94 -2.39 -8.75
C LEU A 85 13.54 -1.78 -7.41
N ASN A 86 12.26 -1.83 -7.08
CA ASN A 86 11.76 -1.52 -5.75
C ASN A 86 11.89 -2.73 -4.80
N ILE A 87 11.49 -2.56 -3.54
CA ILE A 87 11.54 -3.60 -2.50
C ILE A 87 10.72 -4.87 -2.83
N ASN A 88 9.74 -4.77 -3.73
CA ASN A 88 8.93 -5.90 -4.18
C ASN A 88 9.53 -6.58 -5.42
N GLY A 89 10.73 -6.16 -5.85
CA GLY A 89 11.34 -6.61 -7.09
C GLY A 89 10.58 -6.13 -8.34
N GLU A 90 9.95 -4.95 -8.30
CA GLU A 90 9.12 -4.39 -9.38
C GLU A 90 9.50 -2.95 -9.76
N GLY A 91 8.75 -2.35 -10.69
CA GLY A 91 8.81 -0.91 -10.96
C GLY A 91 9.90 -0.45 -11.93
N LEU A 92 10.50 -1.38 -12.68
CA LEU A 92 11.53 -1.09 -13.69
C LEU A 92 11.12 -1.69 -15.04
N LEU A 93 11.05 -0.85 -16.08
CA LEU A 93 10.85 -1.28 -17.45
C LEU A 93 12.17 -1.29 -18.20
N LEU A 94 12.51 -2.47 -18.73
CA LEU A 94 13.72 -2.74 -19.48
C LEU A 94 13.36 -2.89 -20.96
N PRO A 95 13.85 -2.01 -21.84
CA PRO A 95 13.70 -2.20 -23.27
C PRO A 95 14.48 -3.43 -23.73
N ILE A 96 13.94 -4.17 -24.70
CA ILE A 96 14.63 -5.33 -25.28
C ILE A 96 15.84 -4.84 -26.10
N PRO A 97 17.07 -5.33 -25.83
CA PRO A 97 18.24 -4.92 -26.59
C PRO A 97 18.10 -5.23 -28.09
N PRO A 98 18.32 -4.26 -29.00
CA PRO A 98 18.16 -4.46 -30.44
C PRO A 98 18.97 -5.63 -31.01
N LYS A 99 20.15 -5.89 -30.44
CA LYS A 99 21.03 -6.99 -30.85
C LYS A 99 20.42 -8.38 -30.67
N LEU A 100 19.47 -8.57 -29.73
CA LEU A 100 18.82 -9.87 -29.53
C LEU A 100 17.99 -10.26 -30.75
N PHE A 101 17.42 -9.28 -31.46
CA PHE A 101 16.65 -9.53 -32.68
C PHE A 101 17.51 -10.00 -33.86
N GLY A 102 18.83 -9.77 -33.82
CA GLY A 102 19.77 -10.19 -34.87
C GLY A 102 20.36 -11.60 -34.67
N THR A 103 19.98 -12.30 -33.60
CA THR A 103 20.50 -13.64 -33.27
C THR A 103 19.80 -14.73 -34.09
N ALA A 104 20.38 -15.94 -34.12
CA ALA A 104 19.78 -17.08 -34.82
C ALA A 104 18.42 -17.52 -34.23
N HIS A 105 18.23 -17.32 -32.92
CA HIS A 105 17.04 -17.75 -32.17
C HIS A 105 16.58 -16.65 -31.18
N PRO A 106 16.03 -15.52 -31.68
CA PRO A 106 15.71 -14.36 -30.85
C PRO A 106 14.71 -14.66 -29.73
N ASN A 107 13.76 -15.58 -29.95
CA ASN A 107 12.78 -15.97 -28.94
C ASN A 107 13.46 -16.63 -27.72
N GLN A 108 14.42 -17.52 -27.95
CA GLN A 108 15.13 -18.22 -26.88
C GLN A 108 16.01 -17.26 -26.07
N GLU A 109 16.66 -16.31 -26.75
CA GLU A 109 17.47 -15.28 -26.09
C GLU A 109 16.62 -14.34 -25.23
N ILE A 110 15.43 -13.95 -25.72
CA ILE A 110 14.48 -13.12 -24.96
C ILE A 110 13.91 -13.89 -23.76
N GLU A 111 13.57 -15.18 -23.92
CA GLU A 111 13.15 -16.04 -22.81
C GLU A 111 14.24 -16.16 -21.75
N THR A 112 15.49 -16.37 -22.18
CA THR A 112 16.65 -16.44 -21.28
C THR A 112 16.85 -15.13 -20.52
N LEU A 113 16.72 -13.98 -21.18
CA LEU A 113 16.80 -12.67 -20.53
C LEU A 113 15.66 -12.49 -19.51
N ARG A 114 14.43 -12.84 -19.87
CA ARG A 114 13.26 -12.77 -18.98
C ARG A 114 13.46 -13.63 -17.74
N ASP A 115 13.94 -14.86 -17.90
CA ASP A 115 14.10 -15.80 -16.80
C ASP A 115 15.21 -15.31 -15.84
N ARG A 116 16.31 -14.76 -16.37
CA ARG A 116 17.35 -14.10 -15.57
C ARG A 116 16.84 -12.88 -14.81
N ILE A 117 16.03 -12.04 -15.45
CA ILE A 117 15.40 -10.89 -14.76
C ILE A 117 14.53 -11.40 -13.61
N ASN A 118 13.71 -12.43 -13.84
CA ASN A 118 12.83 -12.98 -12.81
C ASN A 118 13.60 -13.62 -11.65
N GLU A 119 14.71 -14.33 -11.92
CA GLU A 119 15.59 -14.86 -10.88
C GLU A 119 16.15 -13.75 -9.99
N GLN A 120 16.63 -12.66 -10.59
CA GLN A 120 17.14 -11.50 -9.86
C GLN A 120 16.03 -10.76 -9.09
N ARG A 121 14.83 -10.65 -9.65
CA ARG A 121 13.66 -10.08 -8.95
C ARG A 121 13.35 -10.88 -7.68
N LEU A 122 13.36 -12.21 -7.75
CA LEU A 122 13.16 -13.07 -6.59
C LEU A 122 14.26 -12.88 -5.55
N GLN A 123 15.52 -12.75 -5.97
CA GLN A 123 16.64 -12.46 -5.08
C GLN A 123 16.54 -11.09 -4.39
N VAL A 124 15.97 -10.07 -5.04
CA VAL A 124 15.71 -8.77 -4.39
C VAL A 124 14.63 -8.91 -3.31
N VAL A 125 13.58 -9.68 -3.58
CA VAL A 125 12.51 -9.95 -2.59
C VAL A 125 13.04 -10.79 -1.41
N GLU A 126 13.87 -11.79 -1.68
CA GLU A 126 14.44 -12.69 -0.65
C GLU A 126 15.65 -12.09 0.07
N GLY A 127 16.40 -11.22 -0.61
CA GLY A 127 17.72 -10.75 -0.21
C GLY A 127 17.78 -9.29 0.23
N SER A 128 16.67 -8.53 0.25
CA SER A 128 16.64 -7.13 0.70
C SER A 128 17.13 -7.01 2.15
N PRO A 129 18.38 -6.57 2.39
CA PRO A 129 18.89 -6.31 3.71
C PRO A 129 18.41 -4.92 4.11
N THR A 130 17.77 -4.81 5.26
CA THR A 130 17.59 -3.53 5.97
C THR A 130 18.96 -2.85 6.08
N CYS A 131 19.20 -1.77 5.34
CA CYS A 131 20.50 -1.11 5.27
C CYS A 131 20.88 -0.47 6.62
N GLU A 132 22.07 -0.84 7.09
CA GLU A 132 22.78 -0.43 8.29
C GLU A 132 23.28 1.02 8.19
N LEU A 133 22.58 1.96 8.82
CA LEU A 133 23.23 3.12 9.44
C LEU A 133 22.25 3.75 10.45
N TRP A 134 22.54 3.47 11.72
CA TRP A 134 21.86 3.96 12.93
C TRP A 134 20.51 3.34 13.31
N LEU A 135 20.48 2.02 13.48
CA LEU A 135 19.72 1.41 14.58
C LEU A 135 20.61 0.33 15.22
N PRO A 136 20.68 0.22 16.57
CA PRO A 136 21.41 -0.87 17.22
C PRO A 136 20.83 -2.22 16.77
N ASP A 137 21.70 -3.21 16.64
CA ASP A 137 21.38 -4.59 16.26
C ASP A 137 20.12 -5.09 16.98
N VAL A 138 19.01 -5.11 16.26
CA VAL A 138 17.88 -5.96 16.59
C VAL A 138 17.53 -6.71 15.32
N CYS A 139 18.12 -7.90 15.16
CA CYS A 139 17.63 -8.91 14.22
C CYS A 139 16.17 -9.21 14.59
N PHE A 140 15.22 -8.59 13.89
CA PHE A 140 13.83 -9.00 13.98
C PHE A 140 13.67 -10.23 13.08
N LEU A 141 13.68 -11.41 13.71
CA LEU A 141 13.47 -12.73 13.12
C LEU A 141 12.08 -12.93 12.47
N LYS A 142 11.36 -11.86 12.15
CA LYS A 142 10.05 -11.86 11.50
C LYS A 142 9.94 -10.67 10.54
N HIS A 143 9.79 -10.97 9.25
CA HIS A 143 9.46 -9.97 8.25
C HIS A 143 7.97 -9.63 8.40
N GLU A 144 7.65 -8.57 9.15
CA GLU A 144 6.28 -8.08 9.31
C GLU A 144 5.94 -7.18 8.10
N PRO A 145 5.06 -7.62 7.18
CA PRO A 145 4.87 -7.00 5.86
C PRO A 145 4.33 -5.55 5.91
N HIS A 146 3.82 -5.12 7.07
CA HIS A 146 3.24 -3.80 7.25
C HIS A 146 4.01 -2.90 8.22
N ARG A 147 5.23 -3.29 8.63
CA ARG A 147 6.06 -2.52 9.57
C ARG A 147 6.16 -1.04 9.21
N ASP A 148 6.58 -0.73 7.98
CA ASP A 148 6.75 0.66 7.54
C ASP A 148 5.43 1.42 7.55
N LEU A 149 4.33 0.77 7.19
CA LEU A 149 3.00 1.39 7.22
C LEU A 149 2.60 1.74 8.66
N ILE A 150 2.87 0.85 9.63
CA ILE A 150 2.62 1.11 11.06
C ILE A 150 3.43 2.31 11.56
N LEU A 151 4.72 2.37 11.22
CA LEU A 151 5.59 3.49 11.59
C LEU A 151 5.10 4.81 10.98
N GLN A 152 4.71 4.79 9.71
CA GLN A 152 4.15 5.96 9.02
C GLN A 152 2.84 6.44 9.67
N LEU A 153 1.95 5.53 10.07
CA LEU A 153 0.71 5.87 10.79
C LEU A 153 0.99 6.54 12.14
N TYR A 154 2.00 6.06 12.86
CA TYR A 154 2.42 6.68 14.11
C TYR A 154 2.98 8.10 13.89
N ASP A 155 3.87 8.26 12.90
CA ASP A 155 4.55 9.53 12.62
C ASP A 155 3.58 10.63 12.17
N ILE A 156 2.46 10.28 11.52
CA ILE A 156 1.39 11.23 11.15
C ILE A 156 0.36 11.46 12.27
N GLY A 157 0.59 10.86 13.44
CA GLY A 157 -0.25 11.00 14.63
C GLY A 157 -1.62 10.34 14.49
N CYS A 158 -1.72 9.19 13.81
CA CYS A 158 -2.93 8.37 13.83
C CYS A 158 -3.11 7.66 15.18
N ILE A 159 -2.05 7.47 15.97
CA ILE A 159 -2.13 6.84 17.30
C ILE A 159 -1.82 7.92 18.34
N ILE A 160 -2.79 8.21 19.20
CA ILE A 160 -2.74 9.27 20.19
C ILE A 160 -2.89 8.64 21.57
N PHE A 161 -1.98 8.94 22.49
CA PHE A 161 -2.04 8.47 23.87
C PHE A 161 -2.66 9.53 24.79
N GLY A 162 -3.40 9.09 25.80
CA GLY A 162 -4.14 9.94 26.74
C GLY A 162 -5.53 9.40 27.02
N ASP A 163 -6.23 9.99 27.98
CA ASP A 163 -7.59 9.55 28.32
C ASP A 163 -8.60 10.03 27.28
N HIS A 164 -9.17 9.08 26.53
CA HIS A 164 -10.14 9.34 25.46
C HIS A 164 -11.47 8.62 25.72
N VAL A 165 -12.54 9.40 25.78
CA VAL A 165 -13.91 8.87 25.91
C VAL A 165 -14.42 8.44 24.53
N GLN A 166 -14.71 7.16 24.39
CA GLN A 166 -15.24 6.54 23.19
C GLN A 166 -16.73 6.85 23.02
N ALA A 167 -17.26 6.64 21.81
CA ALA A 167 -18.70 6.80 21.54
C ALA A 167 -19.59 5.85 22.38
N SER A 168 -19.01 4.78 22.92
CA SER A 168 -19.66 3.86 23.86
C SER A 168 -19.72 4.39 25.30
N GLY A 169 -19.05 5.51 25.60
CA GLY A 169 -18.84 6.02 26.96
C GLY A 169 -17.66 5.37 27.70
N ALA A 170 -16.99 4.37 27.11
CA ALA A 170 -15.78 3.80 27.69
C ALA A 170 -14.59 4.76 27.54
N THR A 171 -13.72 4.83 28.56
CA THR A 171 -12.47 5.59 28.48
C THR A 171 -11.33 4.66 28.11
N PHE A 172 -10.66 4.93 26.99
CA PHE A 172 -9.44 4.23 26.60
C PHE A 172 -8.24 5.15 26.78
N PRO A 173 -7.06 4.62 27.16
CA PRO A 173 -5.84 5.41 27.34
C PRO A 173 -5.13 5.75 26.01
N TYR A 174 -5.80 5.50 24.88
CA TYR A 174 -5.37 5.86 23.54
C TYR A 174 -6.58 6.02 22.61
N TYR A 175 -6.34 6.67 21.48
CA TYR A 175 -7.29 6.82 20.39
C TYR A 175 -6.57 6.62 19.05
N ILE A 176 -7.23 5.91 18.14
CA ILE A 176 -6.74 5.68 16.78
C ILE A 176 -7.59 6.51 15.82
N ASP A 177 -7.00 7.55 15.21
CA ASP A 177 -7.64 8.43 14.25
C ASP A 177 -7.13 8.21 12.83
N LEU A 178 -7.81 7.33 12.09
CA LEU A 178 -7.48 7.05 10.69
C LEU A 178 -8.02 8.11 9.73
N ARG A 179 -8.73 9.16 10.19
CA ARG A 179 -9.28 10.18 9.26
C ARG A 179 -8.19 11.02 8.60
N LYS A 180 -7.01 11.12 9.22
CA LYS A 180 -5.87 11.89 8.71
C LYS A 180 -5.25 11.29 7.44
N ILE A 181 -5.42 9.98 7.21
CA ILE A 181 -4.76 9.27 6.11
C ILE A 181 -5.16 9.85 4.75
N ILE A 182 -6.39 10.36 4.61
CA ILE A 182 -6.90 10.88 3.33
C ILE A 182 -6.15 12.14 2.86
N SER A 183 -5.50 12.85 3.78
CA SER A 183 -4.67 14.02 3.46
C SER A 183 -3.23 13.65 3.07
N ILE A 184 -2.89 12.36 3.09
CA ILE A 184 -1.54 11.85 2.77
C ILE A 184 -1.69 10.73 1.73
N PRO A 185 -1.86 11.07 0.44
CA PRO A 185 -2.23 10.13 -0.61
C PRO A 185 -1.30 8.91 -0.72
N GLN A 186 -0.01 9.06 -0.44
CA GLN A 186 0.96 7.95 -0.50
C GLN A 186 0.70 6.88 0.57
N ILE A 187 0.45 7.30 1.81
CA ILE A 187 0.08 6.38 2.89
C ILE A 187 -1.30 5.78 2.58
N PHE A 188 -2.23 6.62 2.11
CA PHE A 188 -3.57 6.15 1.78
C PHE A 188 -3.58 5.10 0.66
N HIS A 189 -2.73 5.26 -0.35
CA HIS A 189 -2.55 4.27 -1.42
C HIS A 189 -2.04 2.93 -0.87
N LYS A 190 -1.06 2.94 0.06
CA LYS A 190 -0.58 1.72 0.74
C LYS A 190 -1.69 1.02 1.52
N ILE A 191 -2.52 1.79 2.22
CA ILE A 191 -3.69 1.27 2.96
C ILE A 191 -4.66 0.60 1.99
N VAL A 192 -5.08 1.30 0.94
CA VAL A 192 -6.00 0.75 -0.09
C VAL A 192 -5.40 -0.51 -0.73
N THR A 193 -4.10 -0.53 -1.00
CA THR A 193 -3.41 -1.72 -1.52
C THR A 193 -3.48 -2.89 -0.54
N ALA A 194 -3.20 -2.66 0.74
CA ALA A 194 -3.24 -3.72 1.76
C ALA A 194 -4.65 -4.32 1.94
N TYR A 195 -5.71 -3.50 1.85
CA TYR A 195 -7.08 -4.01 1.77
C TYR A 195 -7.33 -4.84 0.50
N ALA A 196 -6.86 -4.36 -0.65
CA ALA A 196 -7.05 -5.03 -1.94
C ALA A 196 -6.42 -6.43 -1.94
N GLU A 197 -5.29 -6.61 -1.27
CA GLU A 197 -4.65 -7.93 -1.12
C GLU A 197 -5.52 -8.94 -0.37
N ILE A 198 -6.37 -8.50 0.57
CA ILE A 198 -7.35 -9.39 1.21
C ILE A 198 -8.54 -9.62 0.27
N LEU A 199 -9.04 -8.55 -0.35
CA LEU A 199 -10.24 -8.58 -1.17
C LEU A 199 -10.09 -9.40 -2.46
N LYS A 200 -8.87 -9.55 -2.99
CA LYS A 200 -8.62 -10.33 -4.22
C LYS A 200 -9.02 -11.80 -4.10
N ASP A 201 -8.98 -12.34 -2.89
CA ASP A 201 -9.27 -13.75 -2.58
C ASP A 201 -10.75 -13.96 -2.20
N LEU A 202 -11.57 -12.90 -2.21
CA LEU A 202 -12.99 -12.92 -1.85
C LEU A 202 -13.88 -12.79 -3.09
N GLU A 203 -15.05 -13.41 -3.02
CA GLU A 203 -16.03 -13.41 -4.10
C GLU A 203 -17.22 -12.50 -3.75
N PHE A 204 -17.34 -11.35 -4.42
CA PHE A 204 -18.38 -10.36 -4.16
C PHE A 204 -18.74 -9.54 -5.40
N ASP A 205 -19.96 -8.98 -5.41
CA ASP A 205 -20.46 -8.14 -6.50
C ASP A 205 -20.15 -6.66 -6.25
N ARG A 206 -20.23 -6.20 -4.98
CA ARG A 206 -20.03 -4.79 -4.61
C ARG A 206 -19.34 -4.61 -3.26
N ILE A 207 -18.72 -3.44 -3.10
CA ILE A 207 -18.09 -2.98 -1.86
C ILE A 207 -19.07 -2.08 -1.13
N ALA A 208 -19.25 -2.29 0.18
CA ALA A 208 -20.03 -1.42 1.04
C ALA A 208 -19.17 -0.76 2.13
N GLY A 209 -18.96 0.56 2.03
CA GLY A 209 -18.23 1.32 3.06
C GLY A 209 -19.14 1.75 4.21
N ILE A 210 -18.74 1.53 5.46
CA ILE A 210 -19.44 2.02 6.65
C ILE A 210 -19.14 3.50 6.92
N PRO A 211 -20.14 4.40 6.97
CA PRO A 211 -19.87 5.81 7.20
C PRO A 211 -19.35 6.14 8.61
N TYR A 212 -18.47 7.13 8.77
CA TYR A 212 -17.85 7.96 7.73
C TYR A 212 -16.41 7.55 7.42
N GLY A 213 -15.72 6.93 8.38
CA GLY A 213 -14.27 6.72 8.37
C GLY A 213 -13.79 5.87 7.19
N SER A 214 -14.55 4.84 6.81
CA SER A 214 -14.15 3.94 5.73
C SER A 214 -14.65 4.33 4.34
N LEU A 215 -15.49 5.36 4.19
CA LEU A 215 -16.00 5.78 2.87
C LEU A 215 -14.89 6.17 1.88
N PRO A 216 -13.85 6.94 2.29
CA PRO A 216 -12.72 7.20 1.40
C PRO A 216 -12.04 5.89 0.99
N THR A 217 -11.75 5.01 1.93
CA THR A 217 -11.08 3.71 1.67
C THR A 217 -11.90 2.84 0.72
N ALA A 218 -13.21 2.70 0.97
CA ALA A 218 -14.12 1.98 0.09
C ALA A 218 -14.19 2.59 -1.31
N THR A 219 -14.10 3.92 -1.43
CA THR A 219 -14.04 4.60 -2.74
C THR A 219 -12.73 4.27 -3.47
N GLY A 220 -11.59 4.33 -2.76
CA GLY A 220 -10.29 3.95 -3.32
C GLY A 220 -10.26 2.49 -3.78
N LEU A 221 -10.84 1.59 -2.99
CA LEU A 221 -10.97 0.17 -3.34
C LEU A 221 -11.87 -0.06 -4.54
N ALA A 222 -12.99 0.64 -4.63
CA ALA A 222 -13.90 0.56 -5.77
C ALA A 222 -13.22 0.96 -7.09
N LEU A 223 -12.42 2.02 -7.06
CA LEU A 223 -11.62 2.45 -8.21
C LEU A 223 -10.52 1.44 -8.54
N ARG A 224 -9.78 0.96 -7.54
CA ARG A 224 -8.64 0.03 -7.73
C ARG A 224 -9.06 -1.35 -8.22
N LEU A 225 -10.14 -1.89 -7.66
CA LEU A 225 -10.64 -3.24 -7.98
C LEU A 225 -11.66 -3.23 -9.12
N GLU A 226 -12.00 -2.05 -9.65
CA GLU A 226 -13.07 -1.85 -10.63
C GLU A 226 -14.41 -2.47 -10.19
N ARG A 227 -14.71 -2.37 -8.89
CA ARG A 227 -15.93 -2.91 -8.28
C ARG A 227 -16.87 -1.79 -7.86
N PRO A 228 -18.17 -1.87 -8.19
CA PRO A 228 -19.13 -0.86 -7.77
C PRO A 228 -19.21 -0.72 -6.24
N MET A 229 -19.37 0.52 -5.77
CA MET A 229 -19.54 0.85 -4.36
C MET A 229 -21.00 1.19 -4.03
N ILE A 230 -21.43 0.77 -2.84
CA ILE A 230 -22.64 1.23 -2.14
C ILE A 230 -22.28 1.65 -0.71
N PHE A 231 -23.19 2.30 0.01
CA PHE A 231 -23.03 2.48 1.46
C PHE A 231 -24.36 2.70 2.18
N PRO A 232 -24.55 2.15 3.40
CA PRO A 232 -25.70 2.44 4.22
C PRO A 232 -25.61 3.86 4.79
N ARG A 233 -26.67 4.66 4.68
CA ARG A 233 -26.72 5.98 5.32
C ARG A 233 -26.68 5.85 6.84
N LYS A 234 -25.91 6.73 7.50
CA LYS A 234 -25.88 6.81 8.97
C LYS A 234 -27.23 7.27 9.52
N GLU A 235 -27.79 8.32 8.93
CA GLU A 235 -29.06 8.94 9.31
C GLU A 235 -30.11 8.78 8.21
N VAL A 236 -31.36 8.50 8.60
CA VAL A 236 -32.49 8.49 7.67
C VAL A 236 -33.02 9.91 7.58
N LYS A 237 -32.98 10.52 6.39
CA LYS A 237 -33.56 11.85 6.19
C LYS A 237 -35.08 11.79 6.43
N ALA A 238 -35.60 12.73 7.20
CA ALA A 238 -37.04 12.88 7.44
C ALA A 238 -37.83 13.27 6.17
N HIS A 239 -37.15 13.80 5.14
CA HIS A 239 -37.74 14.25 3.88
C HIS A 239 -36.99 13.67 2.66
N GLY A 240 -37.72 13.15 1.68
CA GLY A 240 -37.21 12.49 0.47
C GLY A 240 -37.68 11.04 0.31
N THR A 241 -37.06 10.26 -0.58
CA THR A 241 -37.42 8.85 -0.90
C THR A 241 -37.11 7.85 0.22
N GLY A 242 -36.61 8.28 1.38
CA GLY A 242 -36.36 7.41 2.54
C GLY A 242 -35.32 6.30 2.32
N ARG A 243 -34.50 6.37 1.25
CA ARG A 243 -33.54 5.31 0.90
C ARG A 243 -32.50 5.12 1.99
N LEU A 244 -32.37 3.87 2.46
CA LEU A 244 -31.42 3.45 3.49
C LEU A 244 -30.00 3.29 2.96
N ILE A 245 -29.85 2.94 1.68
CA ILE A 245 -28.58 2.65 1.01
C ILE A 245 -28.39 3.60 -0.17
N GLU A 246 -27.17 4.10 -0.34
CA GLU A 246 -26.74 4.89 -1.50
C GLU A 246 -26.03 3.99 -2.52
N GLY A 247 -26.15 4.34 -3.80
CA GLY A 247 -25.66 3.56 -4.93
C GLY A 247 -26.75 2.68 -5.56
N HIS A 248 -26.41 2.05 -6.68
CA HIS A 248 -27.30 1.14 -7.40
C HIS A 248 -26.95 -0.30 -7.02
N PHE A 249 -27.96 -1.14 -6.83
CA PHE A 249 -27.81 -2.55 -6.50
C PHE A 249 -29.06 -3.34 -6.90
N GLN A 250 -28.91 -4.66 -6.94
CA GLN A 250 -30.02 -5.61 -7.11
C GLN A 250 -30.09 -6.53 -5.89
N PRO A 251 -31.30 -6.88 -5.41
CA PRO A 251 -31.44 -7.90 -4.37
C PRO A 251 -30.76 -9.22 -4.79
N GLY A 252 -30.11 -9.88 -3.84
CA GLY A 252 -29.35 -11.11 -4.04
C GLY A 252 -27.86 -10.92 -4.33
N GLU A 253 -27.40 -9.71 -4.66
CA GLU A 253 -25.97 -9.42 -4.84
C GLU A 253 -25.18 -9.66 -3.54
N LYS A 254 -23.99 -10.25 -3.66
CA LYS A 254 -23.01 -10.47 -2.60
C LYS A 254 -22.23 -9.20 -2.31
N ILE A 255 -22.14 -8.82 -1.05
CA ILE A 255 -21.54 -7.58 -0.58
C ILE A 255 -20.40 -7.90 0.39
N VAL A 256 -19.24 -7.30 0.12
CA VAL A 256 -18.18 -7.19 1.12
C VAL A 256 -18.28 -5.84 1.82
N VAL A 257 -18.28 -5.86 3.15
CA VAL A 257 -18.33 -4.64 3.97
C VAL A 257 -16.93 -4.22 4.37
N VAL A 258 -16.63 -2.93 4.23
CA VAL A 258 -15.35 -2.32 4.56
C VAL A 258 -15.54 -1.31 5.70
N ASP A 259 -14.77 -1.45 6.79
CA ASP A 259 -14.77 -0.54 7.94
C ASP A 259 -13.34 -0.18 8.38
N ASP A 260 -13.12 0.93 9.07
CA ASP A 260 -11.78 1.41 9.41
C ASP A 260 -11.15 0.62 10.58
N ILE A 261 -11.83 0.59 11.72
CA ILE A 261 -11.35 -0.08 12.93
C ILE A 261 -12.47 -0.90 13.59
N MET A 262 -12.18 -2.16 13.89
CA MET A 262 -13.10 -3.07 14.54
C MET A 262 -12.85 -3.11 16.05
N ILE A 263 -13.63 -2.34 16.82
CA ILE A 263 -13.52 -2.29 18.30
C ILE A 263 -14.54 -3.21 19.01
N SER A 264 -15.83 -3.12 18.64
CA SER A 264 -16.91 -3.91 19.28
C SER A 264 -17.74 -4.72 18.27
N GLY A 265 -17.49 -4.51 16.97
CA GLY A 265 -18.28 -5.03 15.86
C GLY A 265 -19.66 -4.39 15.70
N ASN A 266 -20.12 -3.55 16.65
CA ASN A 266 -21.50 -3.05 16.64
C ASN A 266 -21.79 -2.10 15.46
N SER A 267 -20.81 -1.28 15.05
CA SER A 267 -20.98 -0.36 13.92
C SER A 267 -21.17 -1.13 12.62
N VAL A 268 -20.25 -2.06 12.35
CA VAL A 268 -20.25 -2.87 11.13
C VAL A 268 -21.46 -3.80 11.06
N MET A 269 -21.88 -4.43 12.16
CA MET A 269 -23.09 -5.27 12.18
C MET A 269 -24.35 -4.45 11.90
N LYS A 270 -24.51 -3.27 12.52
CA LYS A 270 -25.64 -2.38 12.20
C LYS A 270 -25.67 -1.93 10.74
N GLY A 271 -24.49 -1.71 10.15
CA GLY A 271 -24.36 -1.42 8.73
C GLY A 271 -24.76 -2.62 7.85
N ALA A 272 -24.27 -3.80 8.19
CA ALA A 272 -24.59 -5.06 7.53
C ALA A 272 -26.09 -5.40 7.62
N ASP A 273 -26.74 -5.16 8.76
CA ASP A 273 -28.18 -5.37 8.94
C ASP A 273 -28.99 -4.46 8.03
N LYS A 274 -28.58 -3.19 7.84
CA LYS A 274 -29.23 -2.29 6.88
C LYS A 274 -29.11 -2.80 5.45
N LEU A 275 -27.94 -3.31 5.06
CA LEU A 275 -27.73 -3.91 3.74
C LEU A 275 -28.58 -5.17 3.56
N LYS A 276 -28.59 -6.06 4.54
CA LYS A 276 -29.44 -7.28 4.55
C LYS A 276 -30.94 -6.92 4.46
N SER A 277 -31.38 -5.85 5.11
CA SER A 277 -32.79 -5.42 5.10
C SER A 277 -33.33 -5.03 3.71
N VAL A 278 -32.44 -4.70 2.76
CA VAL A 278 -32.82 -4.40 1.38
C VAL A 278 -32.55 -5.57 0.41
N GLY A 279 -32.32 -6.78 0.96
CA GLY A 279 -32.18 -8.02 0.20
C GLY A 279 -30.76 -8.31 -0.29
N LEU A 280 -29.73 -7.67 0.27
CA LEU A 280 -28.33 -7.93 -0.08
C LEU A 280 -27.72 -9.03 0.80
N ASN A 281 -26.81 -9.81 0.23
CA ASN A 281 -26.13 -10.89 0.92
C ASN A 281 -24.80 -10.38 1.48
N VAL A 282 -24.67 -10.29 2.81
CA VAL A 282 -23.44 -9.83 3.47
C VAL A 282 -22.82 -10.98 4.25
N GLU A 283 -21.65 -11.44 3.79
CA GLU A 283 -20.89 -12.54 4.39
C GLU A 283 -19.53 -12.07 4.92
N ASP A 284 -18.87 -11.16 4.21
CA ASP A 284 -17.49 -10.76 4.48
C ASP A 284 -17.40 -9.33 5.02
N ILE A 285 -16.61 -9.17 6.08
CA ILE A 285 -16.26 -7.89 6.70
C ILE A 285 -14.74 -7.76 6.67
N VAL A 286 -14.22 -6.73 6.01
CA VAL A 286 -12.79 -6.43 5.95
C VAL A 286 -12.53 -5.10 6.65
N VAL A 287 -11.60 -5.09 7.61
CA VAL A 287 -11.21 -3.89 8.35
C VAL A 287 -9.73 -3.59 8.26
N PHE A 288 -9.33 -2.33 8.50
CA PHE A 288 -7.91 -1.99 8.50
C PHE A 288 -7.26 -2.50 9.77
N ILE A 289 -7.86 -2.17 10.93
CA ILE A 289 -7.32 -2.52 12.24
C ILE A 289 -8.36 -3.36 12.99
N ASP A 290 -7.97 -4.57 13.39
CA ASP A 290 -8.66 -5.33 14.42
C ASP A 290 -8.15 -4.88 15.79
N HIS A 291 -9.06 -4.34 16.61
CA HIS A 291 -8.77 -3.99 18.01
C HIS A 291 -8.57 -5.23 18.89
N GLU A 292 -8.89 -6.40 18.35
CA GLU A 292 -8.90 -7.70 19.01
C GLU A 292 -9.95 -7.69 20.14
N ARG A 293 -9.85 -8.54 21.17
CA ARG A 293 -10.86 -8.69 22.25
C ARG A 293 -12.12 -9.51 21.87
N GLY A 294 -11.95 -10.57 21.07
CA GLY A 294 -13.02 -11.56 20.81
C GLY A 294 -14.13 -11.07 19.87
N VAL A 295 -13.92 -9.93 19.19
CA VAL A 295 -14.90 -9.36 18.26
C VAL A 295 -15.07 -10.26 17.02
N LYS A 296 -13.99 -10.88 16.55
CA LYS A 296 -14.05 -11.86 15.43
C LYS A 296 -14.99 -13.02 15.74
N ASP A 297 -14.90 -13.62 16.93
CA ASP A 297 -15.80 -14.70 17.36
C ASP A 297 -17.25 -14.24 17.40
N LYS A 298 -17.49 -13.01 17.88
CA LYS A 298 -18.83 -12.41 17.90
C LYS A 298 -19.37 -12.21 16.49
N LEU A 299 -18.56 -11.74 15.54
CA LEU A 299 -18.96 -11.61 14.14
C LEU A 299 -19.25 -12.97 13.51
N GLN A 300 -18.40 -13.96 13.76
CA GLN A 300 -18.59 -15.34 13.30
C GLN A 300 -19.90 -15.95 13.82
N ALA A 301 -20.22 -15.75 15.11
CA ALA A 301 -21.47 -16.19 15.71
C ALA A 301 -22.71 -15.53 15.08
N ASN A 302 -22.55 -14.37 14.44
CA ASN A 302 -23.60 -13.67 13.69
C ASN A 302 -23.55 -13.96 12.18
N GLY A 303 -22.74 -14.94 11.76
CA GLY A 303 -22.67 -15.41 10.38
C GLY A 303 -21.77 -14.57 9.47
N TYR A 304 -20.82 -13.81 10.03
CA TYR A 304 -19.87 -13.02 9.25
C TYR A 304 -18.46 -13.60 9.32
N ARG A 305 -17.76 -13.63 8.19
CA ARG A 305 -16.31 -13.83 8.11
C ARG A 305 -15.64 -12.47 8.22
N SER A 306 -14.68 -12.34 9.14
CA SER A 306 -14.01 -11.06 9.39
C SER A 306 -12.51 -11.15 9.11
N TYR A 307 -12.00 -10.18 8.36
CA TYR A 307 -10.61 -10.06 7.94
C TYR A 307 -10.05 -8.72 8.39
N SER A 308 -8.75 -8.66 8.67
CA SER A 308 -8.09 -7.44 9.13
C SER A 308 -6.70 -7.33 8.50
N VAL A 309 -6.33 -6.13 8.05
CA VAL A 309 -4.96 -5.86 7.57
C VAL A 309 -3.96 -5.90 8.72
N LEU A 310 -4.28 -5.22 9.81
CA LEU A 310 -3.45 -5.11 11.01
C LEU A 310 -4.22 -5.59 12.23
N THR A 311 -3.48 -6.10 13.22
CA THR A 311 -3.99 -6.27 14.58
C THR A 311 -3.42 -5.20 15.51
N LEU A 312 -4.13 -4.88 16.59
CA LEU A 312 -3.63 -3.96 17.60
C LEU A 312 -2.33 -4.48 18.25
N THR A 313 -2.24 -5.80 18.47
CA THR A 313 -1.05 -6.48 18.98
C THR A 313 0.15 -6.28 18.05
N GLU A 314 -0.04 -6.44 16.73
CA GLU A 314 1.02 -6.21 15.73
C GLU A 314 1.49 -4.75 15.73
N ILE A 315 0.54 -3.80 15.79
CA ILE A 315 0.85 -2.37 15.89
C ILE A 315 1.67 -2.08 17.15
N ALA A 316 1.21 -2.56 18.31
CA ALA A 316 1.88 -2.35 19.60
C ALA A 316 3.31 -2.91 19.57
N GLN A 317 3.46 -4.16 19.09
CA GLN A 317 4.75 -4.83 19.01
C GLN A 317 5.71 -4.06 18.11
N THR A 318 5.28 -3.71 16.91
CA THR A 318 6.09 -2.99 15.92
C THR A 318 6.59 -1.64 16.46
N LEU A 319 5.72 -0.89 17.13
CA LEU A 319 6.07 0.41 17.70
C LEU A 319 7.04 0.29 18.88
N TYR A 320 6.85 -0.71 19.74
CA TYR A 320 7.74 -0.96 20.88
C TYR A 320 9.12 -1.42 20.41
N GLU A 321 9.17 -2.37 19.49
CA GLU A 321 10.38 -2.87 18.86
C GLU A 321 11.17 -1.79 18.11
N SER A 322 10.46 -0.84 17.51
CA SER A 322 11.07 0.30 16.81
C SER A 322 11.34 1.50 17.72
N SER A 323 11.22 1.33 19.05
CA SER A 323 11.45 2.37 20.06
C SER A 323 10.62 3.65 19.85
N LYS A 324 9.45 3.55 19.21
CA LYS A 324 8.52 4.68 19.00
C LYS A 324 7.64 4.95 20.22
N ILE A 325 7.40 3.92 21.04
CA ILE A 325 6.63 3.97 22.28
C ILE A 325 7.41 3.36 23.44
N ASN A 326 7.14 3.79 24.66
CA ASN A 326 7.74 3.22 25.87
C ASN A 326 6.98 1.96 26.36
N SER A 327 7.50 1.29 27.38
CA SER A 327 6.89 0.08 27.94
C SER A 327 5.49 0.32 28.53
N GLU A 328 5.25 1.48 29.13
CA GLU A 328 3.93 1.85 29.65
C GLU A 328 2.91 1.95 28.52
N GLN A 329 3.23 2.69 27.45
CA GLN A 329 2.40 2.84 26.26
C GLN A 329 2.14 1.51 25.54
N PHE A 330 3.14 0.63 25.50
CA PHE A 330 3.00 -0.72 24.95
C PHE A 330 1.95 -1.54 25.72
N GLU A 331 2.02 -1.54 27.05
CA GLU A 331 1.04 -2.22 27.90
C GLU A 331 -0.36 -1.60 27.78
N LEU A 332 -0.47 -0.29 27.55
CA LEU A 332 -1.75 0.36 27.31
C LEU A 332 -2.41 -0.15 26.03
N LEU A 333 -1.66 -0.37 24.94
CA LEU A 333 -2.20 -0.92 23.69
C LEU A 333 -2.55 -2.41 23.80
N LYS A 334 -1.93 -3.16 24.71
CA LYS A 334 -2.21 -4.59 24.91
C LYS A 334 -3.42 -4.90 25.81
N LYS A 335 -3.83 -3.97 26.66
CA LYS A 335 -5.04 -4.09 27.49
C LYS A 335 -6.30 -3.97 26.65
#